data_AF-A0A8I1S1F1-F1
#
_entry.id   AF-A0A8I1S1F1-F1
#
_cell.length_a   1.000
_cell.length_b   1.000
_cell.length_c   1.000
_cell.angle_alpha   90.00
_cell.angle_beta   90.00
_cell.angle_gamma   90.00
#
_symmetry.space_group_name_H-M   'P 1'
#
loop_
_entity.id
_entity.type
_entity.pdbx_description
1 polymer ?
#
loop_
_entity_poly.entity_id
_entity_poly.type
_entity_poly.pdbx_seq_one_letter_code
_entity_poly.pdbx_strand_id
1 'polypeptide(L)'
;MALKFAAWTGFGVIVAVLAGPASAIAQVRYVDIPAEEAFKSIPEFARQVHVQIVAPANELRDVRTPAVSGYISIQDALRTLIRGTELEVASNDGATIVLRRRTPAMPAQPDHLLNLDQGAISSKVTETVVVTGSRIQSAAMDTPVPVNSISADQLWSMSAQSIPAGLAKLPVFAPVRGSDTASDGGYQPTGNYMDLYGLGPIRTLVLEDGHRV
;
A
#
# COMPACT_ATOMS: atom_id res chain seq x y z
N MET A 1 -47.90 55.37 -38.89
CA MET A 1 -47.26 54.15 -39.44
C MET A 1 -45.79 54.22 -39.00
N ALA A 2 -45.47 53.90 -37.75
CA ALA A 2 -45.22 52.57 -37.18
C ALA A 2 -43.83 52.00 -37.55
N LEU A 3 -43.20 51.34 -36.55
CA LEU A 3 -41.93 50.59 -36.49
C LEU A 3 -40.69 51.37 -35.97
N LYS A 4 -39.91 50.90 -34.99
CA LYS A 4 -40.00 49.77 -34.02
C LYS A 4 -38.83 49.87 -33.02
N PHE A 5 -39.04 49.30 -31.84
CA PHE A 5 -38.19 49.22 -30.64
C PHE A 5 -36.89 48.41 -30.80
N ALA A 6 -35.87 48.69 -29.95
CA ALA A 6 -35.35 47.74 -28.95
C ALA A 6 -34.17 48.35 -28.14
N ALA A 7 -34.41 48.62 -26.86
CA ALA A 7 -33.40 48.99 -25.87
C ALA A 7 -32.67 47.75 -25.35
N TRP A 8 -31.35 47.85 -25.15
CA TRP A 8 -30.53 46.80 -24.53
C TRP A 8 -29.98 47.34 -23.21
N THR A 9 -30.66 47.05 -22.11
CA THR A 9 -30.20 47.33 -20.75
C THR A 9 -29.55 46.08 -20.17
N GLY A 10 -28.23 46.10 -19.99
CA GLY A 10 -27.48 45.09 -19.25
C GLY A 10 -27.51 45.38 -17.75
N PHE A 11 -28.05 44.46 -16.96
CA PHE A 11 -28.07 44.50 -15.49
C PHE A 11 -27.28 43.28 -14.99
N GLY A 12 -26.01 43.49 -14.62
CA GLY A 12 -25.13 42.44 -14.10
C GLY A 12 -25.01 42.54 -12.59
N VAL A 13 -25.78 41.74 -11.85
CA VAL A 13 -25.59 41.53 -10.41
C VAL A 13 -24.69 40.31 -10.23
N ILE A 14 -23.47 40.52 -9.74
CA ILE A 14 -22.55 39.44 -9.37
C ILE A 14 -22.87 39.08 -7.90
N VAL A 15 -23.60 37.98 -7.70
CA VAL A 15 -23.70 37.32 -6.40
C VAL A 15 -22.54 36.32 -6.32
N ALA A 16 -21.51 36.69 -5.57
CA ALA A 16 -20.43 35.78 -5.20
C ALA A 16 -20.94 34.80 -4.13
N VAL A 17 -21.31 33.59 -4.55
CA VAL A 17 -21.59 32.48 -3.65
C VAL A 17 -20.26 31.86 -3.21
N LEU A 18 -19.92 32.04 -1.94
CA LEU A 18 -18.88 31.27 -1.25
C LEU A 18 -19.35 29.82 -1.12
N ALA A 19 -18.90 28.96 -2.04
CA ALA A 19 -19.06 27.52 -1.93
C ALA A 19 -18.11 26.99 -0.85
N GLY A 20 -18.65 26.66 0.33
CA GLY A 20 -17.91 25.90 1.35
C GLY A 20 -17.66 24.46 0.89
N PRO A 21 -16.58 23.80 1.36
CA PRO A 21 -16.31 22.42 1.03
C PRO A 21 -17.41 21.55 1.64
N ALA A 22 -18.20 20.90 0.79
CA ALA A 22 -19.17 19.91 1.21
C ALA A 22 -18.41 18.73 1.84
N SER A 23 -18.51 18.59 3.16
CA SER A 23 -18.20 17.33 3.83
C SER A 23 -18.95 16.21 3.12
N ALA A 24 -18.22 15.23 2.59
CA ALA A 24 -18.78 14.08 1.89
C ALA A 24 -19.84 13.40 2.77
N ILE A 25 -21.11 13.61 2.44
CA ILE A 25 -22.21 12.89 3.07
C ILE A 25 -22.02 11.42 2.73
N ALA A 26 -21.78 10.59 3.75
CA ALA A 26 -21.74 9.14 3.63
C ALA A 26 -23.06 8.66 3.02
N GLN A 27 -23.04 8.31 1.73
CA GLN A 27 -24.24 7.99 0.97
C GLN A 27 -24.86 6.70 1.53
N VAL A 28 -26.09 6.81 2.03
CA VAL A 28 -26.86 5.69 2.56
C VAL A 28 -27.37 4.86 1.38
N ARG A 29 -27.01 3.59 1.32
CA ARG A 29 -27.42 2.67 0.24
C ARG A 29 -28.11 1.44 0.79
N TYR A 30 -29.00 0.86 0.00
CA TYR A 30 -29.63 -0.40 0.33
C TYR A 30 -28.64 -1.53 0.06
N VAL A 31 -28.28 -2.26 1.11
CA VAL A 31 -27.39 -3.42 1.09
C VAL A 31 -28.19 -4.61 1.61
N ASP A 32 -28.06 -5.77 0.96
CA ASP A 32 -28.74 -7.01 1.36
C ASP A 32 -27.82 -8.19 1.11
N ILE A 33 -27.11 -8.61 2.16
CA ILE A 33 -26.11 -9.67 2.10
C ILE A 33 -26.51 -10.78 3.09
N PRO A 34 -26.72 -12.03 2.63
CA PRO A 34 -27.05 -13.15 3.50
C PRO A 34 -25.85 -13.59 4.37
N ALA A 35 -26.14 -14.29 5.48
CA ALA A 35 -25.12 -14.82 6.38
C ALA A 35 -24.39 -16.04 5.79
N GLU A 36 -23.27 -15.80 5.13
CA GLU A 36 -22.47 -16.84 4.46
C GLU A 36 -20.97 -16.75 4.80
N GLU A 37 -20.17 -17.61 4.17
CA GLU A 37 -18.72 -17.55 4.22
C GLU A 37 -18.22 -16.22 3.63
N ALA A 38 -17.20 -15.63 4.26
CA ALA A 38 -16.61 -14.36 3.85
C ALA A 38 -16.17 -14.35 2.38
N PHE A 39 -15.79 -15.53 1.86
CA PHE A 39 -15.41 -15.73 0.47
C PHE A 39 -16.54 -15.43 -0.54
N LYS A 40 -17.80 -15.62 -0.15
CA LYS A 40 -18.96 -15.33 -1.01
C LYS A 40 -19.59 -13.98 -0.69
N SER A 41 -19.70 -13.63 0.58
CA SER A 41 -20.38 -12.40 1.01
C SER A 41 -19.61 -11.13 0.66
N ILE A 42 -18.27 -11.13 0.76
CA ILE A 42 -17.44 -9.94 0.48
C ILE A 42 -17.48 -9.56 -1.01
N PRO A 43 -17.30 -10.49 -1.98
CA PRO A 43 -17.47 -10.16 -3.39
C PRO A 43 -18.90 -9.73 -3.75
N GLU A 44 -19.93 -10.34 -3.18
CA GLU A 44 -21.32 -9.92 -3.42
C GLU A 44 -21.59 -8.51 -2.87
N PHE A 45 -21.06 -8.18 -1.69
CA PHE A 45 -21.10 -6.84 -1.13
C PHE A 45 -20.39 -5.81 -2.03
N ALA A 46 -19.17 -6.13 -2.47
CA ALA A 46 -18.39 -5.31 -3.39
C ALA A 46 -19.17 -4.98 -4.67
N ARG A 47 -19.87 -5.98 -5.24
CA ARG A 47 -20.73 -5.83 -6.42
C ARG A 47 -21.94 -4.94 -6.16
N GLN A 48 -22.62 -5.11 -5.03
CA GLN A 48 -23.82 -4.32 -4.71
C GLN A 48 -23.50 -2.84 -4.50
N VAL A 49 -22.40 -2.55 -3.80
CA VAL A 49 -21.98 -1.17 -3.50
C VAL A 49 -21.07 -0.54 -4.56
N HIS A 50 -20.66 -1.31 -5.58
CA HIS A 50 -19.76 -0.90 -6.67
C HIS A 50 -18.39 -0.42 -6.16
N VAL A 51 -17.83 -1.10 -5.17
CA VAL A 51 -16.53 -0.80 -4.56
C VAL A 51 -15.60 -1.99 -4.76
N GLN A 52 -14.32 -1.75 -5.04
CA GLN A 52 -13.34 -2.82 -5.16
C GLN A 52 -12.83 -3.19 -3.77
N ILE A 53 -12.96 -4.47 -3.40
CA ILE A 53 -12.45 -4.96 -2.11
C ILE A 53 -11.29 -5.90 -2.37
N VAL A 54 -10.12 -5.57 -1.82
CA VAL A 54 -8.93 -6.41 -1.87
C VAL A 54 -8.77 -7.05 -0.51
N ALA A 55 -8.92 -8.36 -0.45
CA ALA A 55 -8.76 -9.16 0.75
C ALA A 55 -7.86 -10.36 0.44
N PRO A 56 -6.85 -10.68 1.27
CA PRO A 56 -6.03 -11.85 1.06
C PRO A 56 -6.87 -13.12 1.30
N ALA A 57 -6.89 -14.00 0.29
CA ALA A 57 -7.76 -15.19 0.28
C ALA A 57 -7.57 -16.12 1.48
N ASN A 58 -6.36 -16.14 2.08
CA ASN A 58 -6.06 -16.96 3.25
C ASN A 58 -6.81 -16.49 4.50
N GLU A 59 -7.15 -15.21 4.60
CA GLU A 59 -7.84 -14.65 5.76
C GLU A 59 -9.37 -14.80 5.65
N LEU A 60 -9.88 -15.21 4.49
CA LEU A 60 -11.32 -15.39 4.23
C LEU A 60 -11.81 -16.84 4.38
N ARG A 61 -10.91 -17.83 4.44
CA ARG A 61 -11.26 -19.27 4.36
C ARG A 61 -12.04 -19.81 5.54
N ASP A 62 -11.75 -19.34 6.75
CA ASP A 62 -12.39 -19.83 7.99
C ASP A 62 -13.32 -18.78 8.63
N VAL A 63 -13.59 -17.70 7.91
CA VAL A 63 -14.36 -16.55 8.43
C VAL A 63 -15.77 -16.57 7.89
N ARG A 64 -16.75 -16.53 8.80
CA ARG A 64 -18.16 -16.42 8.47
C ARG A 64 -18.68 -15.03 8.82
N THR A 65 -19.35 -14.38 7.88
CA THR A 65 -19.90 -13.04 8.07
C THR A 65 -21.37 -13.11 8.48
N PRO A 66 -21.84 -12.22 9.37
CA PRO A 66 -23.26 -12.09 9.67
C PRO A 66 -24.05 -11.55 8.47
N ALA A 67 -25.38 -11.73 8.49
CA ALA A 67 -26.26 -11.09 7.52
C ALA A 67 -26.32 -9.58 7.76
N VAL A 68 -26.26 -8.78 6.69
CA VAL A 68 -26.36 -7.32 6.76
C VAL A 68 -27.42 -6.88 5.76
N SER A 69 -28.52 -6.34 6.28
CA SER A 69 -29.62 -5.82 5.47
C SER A 69 -30.13 -4.48 6.00
N GLY A 70 -30.40 -3.54 5.10
CA GLY A 70 -30.99 -2.24 5.43
C GLY A 70 -30.37 -1.06 4.68
N TYR A 71 -30.89 0.13 4.98
CA TYR A 71 -30.34 1.40 4.50
C TYR A 71 -29.19 1.82 5.40
N ILE A 72 -27.96 1.55 4.97
CA ILE A 72 -26.77 1.78 5.76
C ILE A 72 -25.65 2.36 4.89
N SER A 73 -24.72 3.10 5.50
CA SER A 73 -23.55 3.59 4.77
C SER A 73 -22.62 2.42 4.43
N ILE A 74 -21.81 2.55 3.36
CA ILE A 74 -20.86 1.51 2.94
C ILE A 74 -19.91 1.11 4.07
N GLN A 75 -19.42 2.11 4.82
CA GLN A 75 -18.49 1.90 5.92
C GLN A 75 -19.15 1.20 7.11
N ASP A 76 -20.38 1.61 7.45
CA ASP A 76 -21.13 0.99 8.55
C ASP A 76 -21.59 -0.43 8.20
N ALA A 77 -21.95 -0.67 6.93
CA ALA A 77 -22.26 -2.01 6.41
C ALA A 77 -21.03 -2.92 6.51
N LEU A 78 -19.88 -2.45 6.04
CA LEU A 78 -18.64 -3.20 6.11
C LEU A 78 -18.21 -3.45 7.55
N ARG A 79 -18.32 -2.44 8.43
CA ARG A 79 -18.03 -2.57 9.86
C ARG A 79 -18.92 -3.61 10.53
N THR A 80 -20.18 -3.68 10.13
CA THR A 80 -21.13 -4.69 10.61
C THR A 80 -20.80 -6.09 10.05
N LEU A 81 -20.37 -6.16 8.78
CA LEU A 81 -19.98 -7.40 8.12
C LEU A 81 -18.68 -8.00 8.68
N ILE A 82 -17.73 -7.17 9.11
CA ILE A 82 -16.50 -7.59 9.79
C ILE A 82 -16.68 -7.71 11.32
N ARG A 83 -17.90 -7.52 11.83
CA ARG A 83 -18.16 -7.63 13.27
C ARG A 83 -18.12 -9.10 13.69
N GLY A 84 -17.20 -9.43 14.59
CA GLY A 84 -16.97 -10.81 15.05
C GLY A 84 -15.99 -11.59 14.18
N THR A 85 -15.46 -10.97 13.12
CA THR A 85 -14.36 -11.52 12.34
C THR A 85 -13.05 -10.90 12.82
N GLU A 86 -11.94 -11.60 12.61
CA GLU A 86 -10.61 -11.04 12.83
C GLU A 86 -10.21 -10.08 11.70
N LEU A 87 -11.12 -9.57 10.87
CA LEU A 87 -10.80 -8.70 9.74
C LEU A 87 -10.91 -7.21 10.14
N GLU A 88 -9.97 -6.39 9.68
CA GLU A 88 -9.97 -4.95 9.81
C GLU A 88 -9.73 -4.26 8.46
N VAL A 89 -10.19 -3.02 8.36
CA VAL A 89 -9.96 -2.18 7.19
C VAL A 89 -8.55 -1.58 7.31
N ALA A 90 -7.64 -2.05 6.47
CA ALA A 90 -6.26 -1.57 6.41
C ALA A 90 -6.16 -0.19 5.76
N SER A 91 -6.97 0.03 4.72
CA SER A 91 -7.05 1.27 3.96
C SER A 91 -8.41 1.38 3.27
N ASN A 92 -8.92 2.60 3.16
CA ASN A 92 -10.17 2.91 2.48
C ASN A 92 -10.02 4.22 1.70
N ASP A 93 -10.00 4.11 0.37
CA ASP A 93 -9.89 5.24 -0.57
C ASP A 93 -11.24 5.58 -1.22
N GLY A 94 -12.35 5.11 -0.64
CA GLY A 94 -13.71 5.31 -1.16
C GLY A 94 -14.07 4.46 -2.38
N ALA A 95 -13.12 4.20 -3.28
CA ALA A 95 -13.27 3.30 -4.43
C ALA A 95 -12.65 1.90 -4.19
N THR A 96 -11.58 1.85 -3.40
CA THR A 96 -10.87 0.60 -3.07
C THR A 96 -10.76 0.46 -1.56
N ILE A 97 -11.18 -0.69 -1.03
CA ILE A 97 -11.09 -1.05 0.38
C ILE A 97 -10.18 -2.26 0.52
N VAL A 98 -9.11 -2.11 1.31
CA VAL A 98 -8.18 -3.20 1.61
C VAL A 98 -8.54 -3.78 2.97
N LEU A 99 -8.88 -5.06 3.01
CA LEU A 99 -9.12 -5.83 4.22
C LEU A 99 -7.84 -6.60 4.57
N ARG A 100 -7.51 -6.63 5.86
CA ARG A 100 -6.47 -7.46 6.43
C ARG A 100 -6.94 -8.08 7.74
N ARG A 101 -6.30 -9.15 8.19
CA ARG A 101 -6.58 -9.70 9.52
C ARG A 101 -6.01 -8.74 10.54
N ARG A 102 -6.85 -8.31 11.48
CA ARG A 102 -6.47 -7.69 12.75
C ARG A 102 -5.50 -8.65 13.42
N THR A 103 -4.23 -8.44 13.13
CA THR A 103 -3.18 -8.91 13.99
C THR A 103 -3.45 -8.21 15.31
N PRO A 104 -3.63 -8.91 16.44
CA PRO A 104 -3.75 -8.25 17.72
C PRO A 104 -2.57 -7.29 17.79
N ALA A 105 -2.87 -5.99 17.78
CA ALA A 105 -1.88 -4.99 18.09
C ALA A 105 -1.33 -5.45 19.43
N MET A 106 -0.09 -5.95 19.41
CA MET A 106 0.72 -6.09 20.60
C MET A 106 0.45 -4.79 21.36
N PRO A 107 -0.06 -4.85 22.61
CA PRO A 107 -0.47 -3.66 23.30
C PRO A 107 0.67 -2.66 23.17
N ALA A 108 0.40 -1.51 22.56
CA ALA A 108 1.24 -0.35 22.80
C ALA A 108 1.44 -0.35 24.31
N GLN A 109 2.69 -0.56 24.73
CA GLN A 109 3.06 -0.87 26.09
C GLN A 109 2.16 -0.05 27.03
N PRO A 110 1.43 -0.68 27.96
CA PRO A 110 0.77 0.09 28.99
C PRO A 110 1.82 1.02 29.56
N ASP A 111 1.54 2.33 29.50
CA ASP A 111 2.25 3.32 30.29
C ASP A 111 2.38 2.72 31.68
N HIS A 112 3.60 2.40 32.08
CA HIS A 112 3.92 2.17 33.48
C HIS A 112 3.82 3.54 34.18
N LEU A 113 2.58 4.03 34.34
CA LEU A 113 2.22 4.87 35.46
C LEU A 113 2.30 3.98 36.68
N LEU A 114 3.54 3.83 37.15
CA LEU A 114 3.86 3.37 38.47
C LEU A 114 3.00 4.20 39.43
N ASN A 115 1.99 3.54 40.00
CA ASN A 115 1.44 3.97 41.26
C ASN A 115 2.55 3.79 42.30
N LEU A 116 3.42 4.81 42.39
CA LEU A 116 4.22 5.05 43.57
C LEU A 116 3.29 5.76 44.52
N ASP A 117 2.88 5.04 45.55
CA ASP A 117 2.67 5.66 46.84
C ASP A 117 3.76 6.72 47.08
N GLN A 118 3.26 7.93 47.31
CA GLN A 118 3.89 9.18 47.75
C GLN A 118 5.42 9.29 47.70
N GLY A 119 5.87 10.19 46.79
CA GLY A 119 6.74 11.30 47.16
C GLY A 119 8.24 11.05 47.25
N ALA A 120 8.96 11.17 46.13
CA ALA A 120 10.22 11.92 46.01
C ALA A 120 10.87 11.74 44.61
N ILE A 121 10.88 12.84 43.85
CA ILE A 121 11.87 13.25 42.82
C ILE A 121 12.60 12.17 41.98
N SER A 122 12.15 12.09 40.73
CA SER A 122 12.69 11.31 39.61
C SER A 122 14.00 11.85 39.05
N SER A 123 14.99 10.96 38.84
CA SER A 123 16.01 11.04 37.79
C SER A 123 16.62 9.64 37.60
N LYS A 124 15.88 8.74 36.96
CA LYS A 124 16.40 7.45 36.52
C LYS A 124 16.88 7.58 35.07
N VAL A 125 18.20 7.53 34.90
CA VAL A 125 18.91 7.47 33.62
C VAL A 125 18.34 6.30 32.79
N THR A 126 17.78 6.63 31.62
CA THR A 126 17.37 5.65 30.61
C THR A 126 18.61 5.25 29.83
N GLU A 127 18.98 3.97 29.87
CA GLU A 127 19.98 3.42 28.95
C GLU A 127 19.40 3.36 27.54
N THR A 128 20.05 4.05 26.61
CA THR A 128 19.68 4.11 25.20
C THR A 128 19.96 2.77 24.53
N VAL A 129 18.91 1.97 24.32
CA VAL A 129 19.02 0.74 23.51
C VAL A 129 18.98 1.15 22.03
N VAL A 130 20.13 1.07 21.36
CA VAL A 130 20.21 1.26 19.91
C VAL A 130 19.88 -0.06 19.22
N VAL A 131 18.72 -0.10 18.57
CA VAL A 131 18.31 -1.23 17.72
C VAL A 131 18.99 -1.10 16.36
N THR A 132 20.12 -1.76 16.17
CA THR A 132 20.91 -1.75 14.92
C THR A 132 20.35 -2.64 13.81
N GLY A 133 19.19 -3.28 14.00
CA GLY A 133 18.50 -4.02 12.95
C GLY A 133 17.23 -4.68 13.46
N SER A 134 16.07 -4.17 13.05
CA SER A 134 14.79 -4.84 13.26
C SER A 134 14.55 -5.82 12.11
N ARG A 135 14.47 -7.12 12.41
CA ARG A 135 14.16 -8.18 11.43
C ARG A 135 12.67 -8.55 11.46
N ILE A 136 11.78 -7.58 11.51
CA ILE A 136 10.35 -7.83 11.29
C ILE A 136 10.06 -7.53 9.83
N GLN A 137 10.05 -8.58 9.00
CA GLN A 137 9.69 -8.50 7.60
C GLN A 137 8.16 -8.49 7.47
N SER A 138 7.60 -7.42 6.89
CA SER A 138 6.20 -7.38 6.46
C SER A 138 5.93 -8.52 5.48
N ALA A 139 4.69 -9.04 5.51
CA ALA A 139 4.17 -10.26 4.86
C ALA A 139 4.33 -10.41 3.32
N ALA A 140 5.23 -9.69 2.67
CA ALA A 140 5.54 -9.81 1.24
C ALA A 140 6.56 -10.93 0.91
N MET A 141 7.04 -11.69 1.90
CA MET A 141 8.23 -12.55 1.79
C MET A 141 7.99 -13.99 2.27
N ASP A 142 6.89 -14.62 1.85
CA ASP A 142 6.63 -16.05 2.09
C ASP A 142 7.12 -16.89 0.89
N THR A 143 8.41 -16.76 0.56
CA THR A 143 9.05 -17.60 -0.46
C THR A 143 10.18 -18.40 0.20
N PRO A 144 10.33 -19.71 -0.11
CA PRO A 144 11.39 -20.54 0.48
C PRO A 144 12.80 -20.08 0.12
N VAL A 145 12.92 -19.23 -0.90
CA VAL A 145 14.18 -18.66 -1.39
C VAL A 145 14.26 -17.19 -1.02
N PRO A 146 15.46 -16.68 -0.66
CA PRO A 146 15.64 -15.27 -0.33
C PRO A 146 15.42 -14.42 -1.58
N VAL A 147 14.50 -13.45 -1.50
CA VAL A 147 14.30 -12.41 -2.52
C VAL A 147 14.63 -11.04 -1.93
N ASN A 148 15.20 -10.16 -2.75
CA ASN A 148 15.55 -8.79 -2.37
C ASN A 148 14.73 -7.82 -3.23
N SER A 149 13.97 -6.93 -2.60
CA SER A 149 13.23 -5.85 -3.27
C SER A 149 13.81 -4.49 -2.90
N ILE A 150 13.98 -3.61 -3.87
CA ILE A 150 14.51 -2.25 -3.67
C ILE A 150 13.53 -1.28 -4.32
N SER A 151 13.14 -0.23 -3.58
CA SER A 151 12.25 0.79 -4.12
C SER A 151 13.00 1.72 -5.09
N ALA A 152 12.25 2.38 -5.98
CA ALA A 152 12.82 3.35 -6.91
C ALA A 152 13.56 4.47 -6.16
N ASP A 153 12.99 5.02 -5.10
CA ASP A 153 13.61 6.09 -4.30
C ASP A 153 14.95 5.66 -3.70
N GLN A 154 15.05 4.41 -3.23
CA GLN A 154 16.29 3.86 -2.70
C GLN A 154 17.34 3.72 -3.81
N LEU A 155 16.97 3.25 -5.00
CA LEU A 155 17.89 3.21 -6.15
C LEU A 155 18.40 4.60 -6.53
N TRP A 156 17.51 5.59 -6.60
CA TRP A 156 17.87 6.98 -6.88
C TRP A 156 18.78 7.59 -5.81
N SER A 157 18.60 7.22 -4.54
CA SER A 157 19.49 7.63 -3.44
C SER A 157 20.90 7.02 -3.55
N MET A 158 21.00 5.81 -4.11
CA MET A 158 22.28 5.12 -4.31
C MET A 158 23.03 5.64 -5.54
N SER A 159 22.31 5.98 -6.62
CA SER A 159 22.88 6.54 -7.84
C SER A 159 21.84 7.38 -8.57
N ALA A 160 22.07 8.70 -8.64
CA ALA A 160 21.19 9.61 -9.37
C ALA A 160 21.35 9.52 -10.90
N GLN A 161 22.46 8.94 -11.39
CA GLN A 161 22.83 9.00 -12.80
C GLN A 161 22.28 7.82 -13.61
N SER A 162 22.18 6.63 -13.01
CA SER A 162 21.63 5.45 -13.68
C SER A 162 21.24 4.34 -12.71
N ILE A 163 20.19 3.60 -13.07
CA ILE A 163 19.75 2.39 -12.35
C ILE A 163 20.85 1.32 -12.30
N PRO A 164 21.55 0.98 -13.42
CA PRO A 164 22.72 0.08 -13.40
C PRO A 164 23.79 0.43 -12.37
N ALA A 165 24.13 1.72 -12.23
CA ALA A 165 25.15 2.16 -11.28
C ALA A 165 24.69 2.08 -9.83
N GLY A 166 23.38 2.22 -9.57
CA GLY A 166 22.79 1.97 -8.26
C GLY A 166 22.84 0.49 -7.90
N LEU A 167 22.47 -0.38 -8.84
CA LEU A 167 22.51 -1.83 -8.65
C LEU A 167 23.92 -2.36 -8.41
N ALA A 168 24.93 -1.84 -9.12
CA ALA A 168 26.33 -2.23 -8.95
C ALA A 168 26.91 -1.96 -7.54
N LYS A 169 26.25 -1.14 -6.70
CA LYS A 169 26.64 -0.90 -5.31
C LYS A 169 26.12 -1.97 -4.34
N LEU A 170 25.23 -2.85 -4.78
CA LEU A 170 24.71 -3.91 -3.95
C LEU A 170 25.71 -5.06 -3.91
N PRO A 171 25.91 -5.71 -2.74
CA PRO A 171 26.89 -6.79 -2.58
C PRO A 171 26.54 -8.06 -3.37
N VAL A 172 25.30 -8.18 -3.84
CA VAL A 172 24.85 -9.30 -4.68
C VAL A 172 25.39 -9.24 -6.11
N PHE A 173 25.72 -8.03 -6.58
CA PHE A 173 26.29 -7.83 -7.91
C PHE A 173 27.82 -7.84 -7.83
N ALA A 174 28.43 -8.77 -8.57
CA ALA A 174 29.86 -8.77 -8.79
C ALA A 174 30.22 -7.74 -9.88
N PRO A 175 31.41 -7.12 -9.81
CA PRO A 175 31.89 -6.28 -10.90
C PRO A 175 32.04 -7.13 -12.16
N VAL A 176 31.30 -6.76 -13.22
CA VAL A 176 31.48 -7.40 -14.52
C VAL A 176 32.85 -7.03 -15.05
N ARG A 177 33.74 -8.00 -15.10
CA ARG A 177 35.03 -7.83 -15.76
C ARG A 177 34.75 -7.75 -17.26
N GLY A 178 34.96 -6.57 -17.84
CA GLY A 178 35.17 -6.45 -19.27
C GLY A 178 36.32 -7.38 -19.65
N SER A 179 36.22 -8.01 -20.81
CA SER A 179 37.28 -8.83 -21.39
C SER A 179 38.49 -7.96 -21.75
N ASP A 180 39.22 -7.45 -20.75
CA ASP A 180 40.48 -6.74 -20.95
C ASP A 180 41.63 -7.73 -21.25
N THR A 181 41.39 -9.02 -21.06
CA THR A 181 42.24 -10.10 -21.61
C THR A 181 41.64 -10.56 -22.92
N ALA A 182 42.11 -9.96 -24.02
CA ALA A 182 41.90 -10.46 -25.37
C ALA A 182 42.47 -11.88 -25.50
N SER A 183 41.67 -12.91 -25.20
CA SER A 183 42.02 -14.32 -25.45
C SER A 183 40.84 -15.26 -25.55
N ASP A 184 39.61 -14.85 -25.22
CA ASP A 184 38.42 -15.70 -25.40
C ASP A 184 37.44 -14.97 -26.31
N GLY A 185 37.12 -15.57 -27.46
CA GLY A 185 36.45 -14.95 -28.61
C GLY A 185 34.97 -14.58 -28.42
N GLY A 186 34.57 -14.19 -27.21
CA GLY A 186 33.24 -13.71 -26.89
C GLY A 186 33.10 -12.23 -27.23
N TYR A 187 32.41 -11.94 -28.33
CA TYR A 187 31.93 -10.58 -28.62
C TYR A 187 30.92 -10.17 -27.53
N GLN A 188 31.33 -9.29 -26.60
CA GLN A 188 30.41 -8.65 -25.66
C GLN A 188 29.97 -7.30 -26.27
N PRO A 189 28.74 -7.16 -26.78
CA PRO A 189 28.24 -5.89 -27.29
C PRO A 189 28.34 -4.76 -26.26
N THR A 190 28.47 -3.51 -26.69
CA THR A 190 28.51 -2.37 -25.75
C THR A 190 27.21 -2.30 -24.96
N GLY A 191 27.27 -2.44 -23.63
CA GLY A 191 26.09 -2.45 -22.78
C GLY A 191 26.40 -2.47 -21.28
N ASN A 192 25.37 -2.31 -20.46
CA ASN A 192 25.45 -2.45 -19.01
C ASN A 192 25.22 -3.91 -18.64
N TYR A 193 26.29 -4.62 -18.33
CA TYR A 193 26.22 -6.01 -17.91
C TYR A 193 26.10 -6.12 -16.40
N MET A 194 25.30 -7.08 -15.95
CA MET A 194 25.16 -7.43 -14.53
C MET A 194 25.62 -8.85 -14.29
N ASP A 195 26.30 -9.06 -13.18
CA ASP A 195 26.72 -10.38 -12.73
C ASP A 195 26.17 -10.62 -11.33
N LEU A 196 25.16 -11.48 -11.22
CA LEU A 196 24.63 -11.92 -9.94
C LEU A 196 25.55 -13.00 -9.37
N TYR A 197 26.09 -12.75 -8.18
CA TYR A 197 26.94 -13.70 -7.43
C TYR A 197 28.20 -14.18 -8.14
N GLY A 198 28.65 -13.55 -9.23
CA GLY A 198 29.85 -13.97 -9.96
C GLY A 198 29.62 -15.10 -10.96
N LEU A 199 28.37 -15.36 -11.37
CA LEU A 199 28.01 -16.36 -12.38
C LEU A 199 28.30 -15.90 -13.82
N GLY A 200 28.60 -14.62 -14.01
CA GLY A 200 28.83 -13.97 -15.28
C GLY A 200 27.54 -13.44 -15.92
N PRO A 201 27.68 -12.51 -16.89
CA PRO A 201 26.54 -11.84 -17.51
C PRO A 201 25.65 -12.77 -18.35
N ILE A 202 26.21 -13.84 -18.92
CA ILE A 202 25.45 -14.83 -19.72
C ILE A 202 24.50 -15.65 -18.84
N ARG A 203 24.83 -15.83 -17.55
CA ARG A 203 24.08 -16.64 -16.59
C ARG A 203 23.20 -15.82 -15.66
N THR A 204 23.11 -14.52 -15.91
CA THR A 204 22.27 -13.59 -15.17
C THR A 204 21.03 -13.29 -16.02
N LEU A 205 19.83 -13.57 -15.48
CA LEU A 205 18.56 -13.24 -16.14
C LEU A 205 18.11 -11.85 -15.70
N VAL A 206 17.96 -10.95 -16.67
CA VAL A 206 17.37 -9.62 -16.46
C VAL A 206 16.02 -9.59 -17.14
N LEU A 207 15.00 -9.14 -16.40
CA LEU A 207 13.66 -8.93 -16.91
C LEU A 207 13.30 -7.45 -16.77
N GLU A 208 12.83 -6.85 -17.85
CA GLU A 208 12.20 -5.53 -17.87
C GLU A 208 10.70 -5.76 -18.13
N ASP A 209 9.84 -5.32 -17.22
CA ASP A 209 8.39 -5.54 -17.29
C ASP A 209 7.98 -7.00 -17.59
N GLY A 210 8.72 -7.95 -17.02
CA GLY A 210 8.49 -9.39 -17.21
C GLY A 210 9.07 -9.99 -18.49
N HIS A 211 9.72 -9.19 -19.35
CA HIS A 211 10.33 -9.63 -20.60
C HIS A 211 11.85 -9.71 -20.48
N ARG A 212 12.45 -10.76 -21.04
CA ARG A 212 13.91 -10.93 -21.03
C ARG A 212 14.56 -9.96 -22.02
N VAL A 213 15.61 -9.28 -21.55
CA VAL A 213 16.46 -8.37 -22.33
C VAL A 213 17.83 -8.97 -22.64
#